data_AF-A0A843VS27-F1
#
_entry.id   AF-A0A843VS27-F1
#
_cell.length_a   1.000
_cell.length_b   1.000
_cell.length_c   1.000
_cell.angle_alpha   90.00
_cell.angle_beta   90.00
_cell.angle_gamma   90.00
#
_symmetry.space_group_name_H-M   'P 1'
#
loop_
_entity.id
_entity.type
_entity.pdbx_description
1 polymer ?
#
loop_
_entity_poly.entity_id
_entity_poly.type
_entity_poly.pdbx_seq_one_letter_code
_entity_poly.pdbx_strand_id
1 'polypeptide(L)'
;MAWESIHSKVQVNDTVATLVGARYWDDDVMVAVILGTGTNACYTEHTYVIPKLQGPKPSSGRMIINTEWGAFSNSLPLTEYDRDMDSATINLGEQVVGELASSDADGDDLETHLVDD
;
A
#
# COMPACT_ATOMS: atom_id res chain seq x y z
N MET A 1 13.36 40.05 10.01
CA MET A 1 12.50 39.00 9.45
C MET A 1 12.85 37.71 10.17
N ALA A 2 11.99 37.25 11.07
CA ALA A 2 12.17 35.98 11.76
C ALA A 2 11.54 34.90 10.88
N TRP A 3 12.31 33.87 10.55
CA TRP A 3 11.79 32.67 9.90
C TRP A 3 11.10 31.85 10.98
N GLU A 4 9.78 31.71 10.91
CA GLU A 4 9.10 30.72 11.75
C GLU A 4 9.44 29.33 11.24
N SER A 5 10.02 28.50 12.12
CA SER A 5 10.37 27.11 11.80
C SER A 5 9.11 26.26 11.85
N ILE A 6 8.70 25.73 10.69
CA ILE A 6 7.55 24.82 10.58
C ILE A 6 7.95 23.48 11.17
N HIS A 7 7.30 23.10 12.27
CA HIS A 7 7.45 21.78 12.89
C HIS A 7 6.29 20.87 12.47
N SER A 8 6.58 19.76 11.79
CA SER A 8 5.59 18.71 11.57
C SER A 8 5.34 17.97 12.89
N LYS A 9 4.06 17.83 13.27
CA LYS A 9 3.65 17.14 14.50
C LYS A 9 3.35 15.65 14.28
N VAL A 10 3.11 15.26 13.03
CA VAL A 10 2.63 13.93 12.67
C VAL A 10 3.18 13.57 11.29
N GLN A 11 3.60 12.31 11.14
CA GLN A 11 3.89 11.69 9.85
C GLN A 11 2.93 10.49 9.70
N VAL A 12 2.27 10.41 8.55
CA VAL A 12 1.31 9.34 8.23
C VAL A 12 1.58 8.82 6.82
N ASN A 13 1.39 7.52 6.62
CA ASN A 13 1.31 6.93 5.30
C ASN A 13 0.00 7.37 4.61
N ASP A 14 0.01 7.49 3.30
CA ASP A 14 -1.13 7.92 2.47
C ASP A 14 -2.37 7.03 2.64
N THR A 15 -2.20 5.71 2.68
CA THR A 15 -3.28 4.74 2.86
C THR A 15 -3.89 4.87 4.26
N VAL A 16 -3.05 5.14 5.27
CA VAL A 16 -3.49 5.46 6.63
C VAL A 16 -4.25 6.78 6.67
N ALA A 17 -3.77 7.81 5.96
CA ALA A 17 -4.46 9.09 5.86
C ALA A 17 -5.84 8.95 5.19
N THR A 18 -5.93 8.13 4.14
CA THR A 18 -7.20 7.77 3.49
C THR A 18 -8.16 7.10 4.47
N LEU A 19 -7.70 6.12 5.25
CA LEU A 19 -8.53 5.44 6.26
C LEU A 19 -9.04 6.42 7.32
N VAL A 20 -8.16 7.26 7.87
CA VAL A 20 -8.52 8.25 8.89
C VAL A 20 -9.49 9.29 8.33
N GLY A 21 -9.28 9.73 7.09
CA GLY A 21 -10.15 10.69 6.41
C GLY A 21 -11.54 10.12 6.12
N ALA A 22 -11.64 8.87 5.68
CA ALA A 22 -12.91 8.20 5.46
C ALA A 22 -13.65 7.95 6.79
N ARG A 23 -12.92 7.53 7.82
CA ARG A 23 -13.48 7.25 9.15
C ARG A 23 -13.98 8.49 9.88
N TYR A 24 -13.54 9.69 9.48
CA TYR A 24 -14.12 10.95 9.94
C TYR A 24 -15.61 11.08 9.60
N TRP A 25 -16.04 10.49 8.48
CA TRP A 25 -17.43 10.53 8.01
C TRP A 25 -18.22 9.27 8.35
N ASP A 26 -17.55 8.13 8.47
CA ASP A 26 -18.17 6.84 8.72
C ASP A 26 -17.31 5.97 9.66
N ASP A 27 -17.78 5.81 10.90
CA ASP A 27 -17.09 5.03 11.93
C ASP A 27 -16.99 3.52 11.61
N ASP A 28 -17.73 3.01 10.62
CA ASP A 28 -17.67 1.61 10.21
C ASP A 28 -16.55 1.32 9.21
N VAL A 29 -15.83 2.34 8.74
CA VAL A 29 -14.69 2.18 7.83
C VAL A 29 -13.53 1.49 8.53
N MET A 30 -13.25 0.24 8.15
CA MET A 30 -12.21 -0.60 8.78
C MET A 30 -10.94 -0.78 7.95
N VAL A 31 -11.01 -0.58 6.64
CA VAL A 31 -9.95 -0.87 5.66
C VAL A 31 -9.90 0.28 4.64
N ALA A 32 -8.69 0.62 4.19
CA ALA A 32 -8.48 1.50 3.06
C ALA A 32 -7.49 0.85 2.09
N VAL A 33 -7.73 1.05 0.80
CA VAL A 33 -6.89 0.54 -0.28
C VAL A 33 -6.61 1.69 -1.24
N ILE A 34 -5.36 1.81 -1.67
CA ILE A 34 -4.96 2.67 -2.79
C ILE A 34 -4.72 1.78 -4.01
N LEU A 35 -5.32 2.18 -5.13
CA LEU A 35 -5.13 1.61 -6.46
C LEU A 35 -4.81 2.78 -7.40
N GLY A 36 -3.58 2.85 -7.89
CA GLY A 36 -3.08 3.91 -8.77
C GLY A 36 -1.75 3.49 -9.38
N THR A 37 -0.77 4.39 -9.43
CA THR A 37 0.60 4.04 -9.87
C THR A 37 1.23 2.93 -9.02
N GLY A 38 0.82 2.82 -7.76
CA GLY A 38 1.12 1.65 -6.94
C GLY A 38 -0.11 1.22 -6.15
N THR A 39 0.01 0.09 -5.45
CA THR A 39 -1.02 -0.36 -4.52
C THR A 39 -0.52 -0.53 -3.10
N ASN A 40 -1.35 -0.13 -2.15
CA ASN A 40 -1.17 -0.44 -0.74
C ASN A 40 -2.53 -0.60 -0.04
N ALA A 41 -2.54 -1.29 1.09
CA ALA A 41 -3.69 -1.34 1.99
C ALA A 41 -3.29 -1.10 3.44
N CYS A 42 -4.24 -0.55 4.20
CA CYS A 42 -4.15 -0.52 5.64
C CYS A 42 -5.51 -0.88 6.26
N TYR A 43 -5.48 -1.35 7.50
CA TYR A 43 -6.70 -1.72 8.22
C TYR A 43 -6.58 -1.48 9.71
N THR A 44 -7.72 -1.37 10.40
CA THR A 44 -7.75 -1.24 11.85
C THR A 44 -7.77 -2.61 12.51
N GLU A 45 -6.75 -2.91 13.30
CA GLU A 45 -6.58 -4.18 14.01
C GLU A 45 -6.70 -4.02 15.52
N HIS A 46 -7.09 -5.09 16.20
CA HIS A 46 -7.06 -5.18 17.65
C HIS A 46 -5.63 -5.35 18.18
N THR A 47 -5.26 -4.50 19.13
CA THR A 47 -3.91 -4.48 19.73
C THR A 47 -3.54 -5.77 20.48
N TYR A 48 -4.50 -6.64 20.82
CA TYR A 48 -4.21 -7.92 21.47
C TYR A 48 -3.78 -9.01 20.49
N VAL A 49 -4.07 -8.88 19.19
CA VAL A 49 -3.62 -9.82 18.15
C VAL A 49 -2.32 -9.41 17.47
N ILE A 50 -1.62 -8.40 18.00
CA ILE A 50 -0.34 -7.92 17.47
C ILE A 50 0.77 -8.28 18.47
N PRO A 51 1.39 -9.48 18.39
CA PRO A 51 2.39 -9.91 19.37
C PRO A 51 3.63 -9.01 19.41
N LYS A 52 3.96 -8.38 18.27
CA LYS A 52 5.09 -7.46 18.14
C LYS A 52 4.86 -6.10 18.83
N LEU A 53 3.62 -5.76 19.17
CA LEU A 53 3.30 -4.49 19.81
C LEU A 53 3.67 -4.55 21.29
N GLN A 54 4.84 -4.03 21.61
CA GLN A 54 5.35 -3.91 22.98
C GLN A 54 5.14 -2.47 23.49
N GLY A 55 4.82 -2.31 24.78
CA GLY A 55 4.66 -1.01 25.41
C GLY A 55 3.20 -0.53 25.55
N PRO A 56 2.99 0.77 25.82
CA PRO A 56 1.67 1.36 26.05
C PRO A 56 0.75 1.16 24.85
N LYS A 57 -0.42 0.59 25.09
CA LYS A 57 -1.44 0.38 24.06
C LYS A 57 -2.41 1.57 24.03
N PRO A 58 -2.94 1.94 22.86
CA PRO A 58 -4.04 2.88 22.76
C PRO A 58 -5.21 2.48 23.67
N SER A 59 -5.83 3.45 24.33
CA SER A 59 -7.00 3.21 25.18
C SER A 59 -8.21 2.65 24.41
N SER A 60 -8.28 2.91 23.10
CA SER A 60 -9.27 2.32 22.19
C SER A 60 -9.11 0.81 21.98
N GLY A 61 -7.97 0.24 22.36
CA GLY A 61 -7.62 -1.16 22.09
C GLY A 61 -7.40 -1.49 20.61
N ARG A 62 -7.40 -0.48 19.73
CA ARG A 62 -7.28 -0.60 18.27
C ARG A 62 -6.06 0.18 17.75
N MET A 63 -5.45 -0.32 16.69
CA MET A 63 -4.31 0.30 16.00
C MET A 63 -4.46 0.11 14.49
N ILE A 64 -4.11 1.13 13.70
CA ILE A 64 -4.07 1.00 12.24
C ILE A 64 -2.77 0.30 11.85
N ILE A 65 -2.89 -0.74 11.03
CA ILE A 65 -1.78 -1.50 10.45
C ILE A 65 -1.66 -1.11 8.99
N ASN A 66 -0.56 -0.45 8.66
CA ASN A 66 -0.10 -0.31 7.29
C ASN A 66 0.54 -1.63 6.86
N THR A 67 0.06 -2.21 5.77
CA THR A 67 0.50 -3.54 5.33
C THR A 67 1.73 -3.48 4.44
N GLU A 68 1.90 -2.39 3.68
CA GLU A 68 2.88 -2.29 2.59
C GLU A 68 2.78 -3.51 1.65
N TRP A 69 1.54 -3.93 1.34
CA TRP A 69 1.29 -5.20 0.66
C TRP A 69 1.80 -5.28 -0.77
N GLY A 70 2.20 -4.15 -1.37
CA GLY A 70 2.72 -4.11 -2.73
C GLY A 70 4.01 -4.93 -2.80
N ALA A 71 4.78 -4.94 -1.71
CA ALA A 71 6.00 -5.74 -1.56
C ALA A 71 5.76 -7.25 -1.38
N PHE A 72 4.51 -7.71 -1.36
CA PHE A 72 4.21 -9.14 -1.29
C PHE A 72 4.56 -9.81 -2.62
N SER A 73 5.37 -10.86 -2.59
CA SER A 73 5.84 -11.56 -3.81
C SER A 73 5.74 -13.09 -3.72
N ASN A 74 5.38 -13.64 -2.56
CA ASN A 74 5.42 -15.08 -2.35
C ASN A 74 4.22 -15.79 -2.99
N SER A 75 4.51 -16.83 -3.78
CA SER A 75 3.52 -17.79 -4.32
C SER A 75 2.48 -17.22 -5.28
N LEU A 76 2.79 -16.11 -5.96
CA LEU A 76 1.95 -15.58 -7.02
C LEU A 76 2.10 -16.41 -8.30
N PRO A 77 1.01 -16.70 -9.03
CA PRO A 77 1.07 -17.39 -10.31
C PRO A 77 1.53 -16.43 -11.42
N LEU A 78 2.82 -16.05 -11.40
CA LEU A 78 3.39 -15.12 -12.36
C LEU A 78 3.50 -15.75 -13.76
N THR A 79 3.09 -15.00 -14.77
CA THR A 79 3.27 -15.25 -16.20
C THR A 79 4.70 -14.91 -16.64
N GLU A 80 5.03 -15.13 -17.91
CA GLU A 80 6.33 -14.68 -18.46
C GLU A 80 6.40 -13.15 -18.56
N TYR A 81 5.30 -12.49 -18.94
CA TYR A 81 5.17 -11.03 -18.99
C TYR A 81 5.43 -10.39 -17.62
N ASP A 82 4.81 -10.93 -16.57
CA ASP A 82 5.01 -10.44 -15.19
C ASP A 82 6.49 -10.48 -14.77
N ARG A 83 7.21 -11.53 -15.21
CA ARG A 83 8.64 -11.70 -14.89
C ARG A 83 9.52 -10.79 -15.72
N ASP A 84 9.18 -10.60 -16.99
CA ASP A 84 9.93 -9.73 -17.89
C ASP A 84 9.76 -8.26 -17.47
N MET A 85 8.53 -7.86 -17.15
CA MET A 85 8.20 -6.56 -16.56
C MET A 85 8.97 -6.34 -15.26
N ASP A 86 8.88 -7.27 -14.29
CA ASP A 86 9.65 -7.20 -13.04
C ASP A 86 11.16 -7.07 -13.31
N SER A 87 11.68 -7.83 -14.30
CA SER A 87 13.11 -7.80 -14.69
C SER A 87 13.59 -6.48 -15.28
N ALA A 88 12.67 -5.67 -15.82
CA ALA A 88 12.96 -4.35 -16.36
C ALA A 88 12.92 -3.26 -15.28
N THR A 89 12.40 -3.56 -14.09
CA THR A 89 12.31 -2.60 -12.99
C THR A 89 13.66 -2.38 -12.29
N ILE A 90 13.76 -1.26 -11.57
CA ILE A 90 14.90 -0.97 -10.69
C ILE A 90 14.87 -1.86 -9.42
N ASN A 91 13.70 -2.37 -9.04
CA ASN A 91 13.45 -3.07 -7.78
C ASN A 91 13.15 -4.56 -8.01
N LEU A 92 14.03 -5.25 -8.74
CA LEU A 92 13.91 -6.66 -9.12
C LEU A 92 13.42 -7.57 -7.98
N GLY A 93 12.24 -8.18 -8.13
CA GLY A 93 11.66 -9.12 -7.18
C GLY A 93 11.10 -8.49 -5.90
N GLU A 94 11.13 -7.16 -5.81
CA GLU A 94 10.41 -6.38 -4.80
C GLU A 94 9.15 -5.77 -5.42
N GLN A 95 8.18 -5.41 -4.59
CA GLN A 95 6.95 -4.75 -5.05
C GLN A 95 6.14 -5.49 -6.12
N VAL A 96 6.26 -6.82 -6.22
CA VAL A 96 5.61 -7.63 -7.26
C VAL A 96 4.09 -7.41 -7.32
N VAL A 97 3.36 -7.44 -6.19
CA VAL A 97 1.91 -7.10 -6.19
C VAL A 97 1.68 -5.63 -6.56
N GLY A 98 2.59 -4.75 -6.14
CA GLY A 98 2.60 -3.33 -6.49
C GLY A 98 2.59 -3.10 -8.00
N GLU A 99 3.52 -3.77 -8.69
CA GLU A 99 3.72 -3.67 -10.12
C GLU A 99 2.53 -4.27 -10.89
N LEU A 100 2.11 -5.49 -10.52
CA LEU A 100 1.00 -6.20 -11.17
C LEU A 100 -0.34 -5.47 -11.10
N ALA A 101 -0.58 -4.72 -10.02
CA ALA A 101 -1.81 -3.98 -9.81
C ALA A 101 -1.65 -2.49 -10.18
N SER A 102 -0.49 -2.09 -10.70
CA SER A 102 -0.25 -0.72 -11.13
C SER A 102 -1.02 -0.43 -12.42
N SER A 103 -1.41 0.83 -12.58
CA SER A 103 -2.03 1.28 -13.85
C SER A 103 -1.10 1.15 -15.06
N ASP A 104 0.21 1.05 -14.85
CA ASP A 104 1.21 0.97 -15.92
C ASP A 104 1.29 -0.47 -16.47
N ALA A 105 1.08 -1.49 -15.62
CA ALA A 105 0.97 -2.89 -16.04
C ALA A 105 -0.21 -3.13 -17.00
N ASP A 106 -1.37 -2.52 -16.74
CA ASP A 106 -2.53 -2.61 -17.62
C ASP A 106 -2.25 -2.04 -19.04
N GLY A 107 -1.31 -1.11 -19.17
CA GLY A 107 -0.96 -0.49 -20.45
C GLY A 107 -0.10 -1.37 -21.35
N ASP A 108 0.90 -2.03 -20.77
CA ASP A 108 1.90 -2.82 -21.50
C ASP A 108 1.32 -4.18 -21.98
N ASP A 109 0.45 -4.79 -21.17
CA ASP A 109 -0.31 -5.99 -21.54
C ASP A 109 -1.26 -5.73 -22.73
N LEU A 110 -1.85 -4.54 -22.81
CA LEU A 110 -2.77 -4.19 -23.90
C LEU A 110 -2.04 -3.83 -25.20
N GLU A 111 -0.85 -3.24 -25.15
CA GLU A 111 -0.07 -2.98 -26.37
C GLU A 111 0.44 -4.28 -27.00
N THR A 112 0.95 -5.23 -26.21
CA THR A 112 1.48 -6.49 -26.74
C THR A 112 0.39 -7.38 -27.36
N HIS A 113 -0.81 -7.43 -26.77
CA HIS A 113 -1.94 -8.18 -27.35
C HIS A 113 -2.57 -7.54 -28.59
N LEU A 114 -2.38 -6.24 -28.82
CA LEU A 114 -2.92 -5.54 -29.99
C LEU A 114 -1.94 -5.48 -31.18
N VAL A 115 -0.66 -5.81 -30.97
CA VAL A 115 0.37 -5.78 -32.02
C VAL A 115 0.53 -7.14 -32.72
N ASP A 116 0.00 -8.23 -32.15
CA ASP A 116 0.09 -9.59 -32.69
C ASP A 116 -1.12 -10.05 -33.55
N ASP A 117 -2.09 -9.16 -33.86
CA ASP A 117 -3.24 -9.42 -34.77
C ASP A 117 -3.16 -8.68 -36.12
#